data_AF-A0A1B3MZC5-F1
#
_entry.id   AF-A0A1B3MZC5-F1
#
_cell.length_a   1.000
_cell.length_b   1.000
_cell.length_c   1.000
_cell.angle_alpha   90.00
_cell.angle_beta   90.00
_cell.angle_gamma   90.00
#
_symmetry.space_group_name_H-M   'P 1'
#
loop_
_entity.id
_entity.type
_entity.pdbx_description
1 polymer ?
#
loop_
_entity_poly.entity_id
_entity_poly.type
_entity_poly.pdbx_seq_one_letter_code
_entity_poly.pdbx_strand_id
1 'polypeptide(L)'
;MGVEKGSAFLLKVGDGNIPATYATVAGMRTTQLSVNGEAVNITSKDSGGWRELLSGAGVRSVSVSAAGLFTGSAAEVRIRNHALSGTIDQYELSFESGERMRGRFLVTRLDYAGIIMASAIMR
;
A
#
# COMPACT_ATOMS: atom_id res chain seq x y z
N MET A 1 2.26 0.70 22.15
CA MET A 1 1.62 0.66 20.82
C MET A 1 0.43 1.60 20.89
N GLY A 2 0.58 2.81 20.37
CA GLY A 2 -0.47 3.84 20.42
C GLY A 2 -1.49 3.61 19.34
N VAL A 3 -2.77 3.84 19.65
CA VAL A 3 -3.81 3.94 18.62
C VAL A 3 -3.53 5.20 17.82
N GLU A 4 -2.98 5.05 16.63
CA GLU A 4 -2.77 6.17 15.71
C GLU A 4 -4.04 6.42 14.90
N LYS A 5 -4.40 7.70 14.73
CA LYS A 5 -5.53 8.05 13.89
C LYS A 5 -5.19 7.71 12.44
N GLY A 6 -6.06 6.93 11.82
CA GLY A 6 -5.98 6.54 10.41
C GLY A 6 -5.97 7.69 9.38
N SER A 7 -5.97 8.94 9.86
CA SER A 7 -6.39 10.15 9.16
C SER A 7 -5.30 11.18 8.91
N ALA A 8 -4.07 10.92 9.34
CA ALA A 8 -2.94 11.84 9.18
C ALA A 8 -1.76 11.16 8.48
N PHE A 9 -2.03 10.53 7.33
CA PHE A 9 -0.99 9.90 6.52
C PHE A 9 -0.69 10.70 5.26
N LEU A 10 0.59 10.75 4.91
CA LEU A 10 1.03 11.35 3.66
C LEU A 10 1.48 10.26 2.69
N LEU A 11 0.83 10.21 1.53
CA LEU A 11 1.32 9.42 0.40
C LEU A 11 2.35 10.24 -0.36
N LYS A 12 3.51 9.65 -0.61
CA LYS A 12 4.55 10.23 -1.45
C LYS A 12 4.97 9.28 -2.55
N VAL A 13 5.30 9.84 -3.70
CA VAL A 13 5.84 9.11 -4.86
C VAL A 13 7.30 9.49 -5.05
N GLY A 14 8.14 8.50 -5.35
CA GLY A 14 9.54 8.71 -5.68
C GLY A 14 9.71 9.39 -7.03
N ASP A 15 10.85 10.05 -7.20
CA ASP A 15 11.25 10.68 -8.45
C ASP A 15 11.83 9.70 -9.49
N GLY A 16 11.99 8.42 -9.13
CA GLY A 16 12.57 7.38 -9.97
C GLY A 16 14.11 7.39 -9.98
N ASN A 17 14.73 8.32 -9.24
CA ASN A 17 16.18 8.36 -9.04
C ASN A 17 16.61 7.40 -7.91
N ILE A 18 17.92 7.17 -7.82
CA ILE A 18 18.53 6.44 -6.72
C ILE A 18 19.65 7.33 -6.14
N PRO A 19 19.49 7.90 -4.92
CA PRO A 19 18.38 7.73 -3.99
C PRO A 19 17.10 8.47 -4.44
N ALA A 20 15.94 7.87 -4.20
CA ALA A 20 14.67 8.46 -4.60
C ALA A 20 14.32 9.69 -3.74
N THR A 21 14.00 10.79 -4.41
CA THR A 21 13.40 11.96 -3.76
C THR A 21 11.88 11.80 -3.74
N TYR A 22 11.27 11.90 -2.56
CA TYR A 22 9.84 11.67 -2.40
C TYR A 22 9.05 12.98 -2.40
N ALA A 23 8.06 13.08 -3.29
CA ALA A 23 7.14 14.21 -3.37
C ALA A 23 5.76 13.84 -2.80
N THR A 24 5.20 14.71 -1.96
CA THR A 24 3.87 14.49 -1.36
C THR A 24 2.76 14.61 -2.41
N VAL A 25 1.98 13.53 -2.55
CA VAL A 25 0.90 13.43 -3.53
C VAL A 25 -0.45 13.79 -2.91
N ALA A 26 -0.73 13.24 -1.74
CA ALA A 26 -2.03 13.37 -1.10
C ALA A 26 -1.92 13.25 0.42
N GLY A 27 -2.80 13.99 1.10
CA GLY A 27 -3.12 13.78 2.51
C GLY A 27 -4.25 12.76 2.62
N MET A 28 -3.96 11.59 3.20
CA MET A 28 -4.89 10.48 3.32
C MET A 28 -5.69 10.61 4.61
N ARG A 29 -7.02 10.56 4.48
CA ARG A 29 -7.98 10.59 5.60
C ARG A 29 -8.31 9.19 6.11
N THR A 30 -8.18 8.19 5.24
CA THR A 30 -8.28 6.78 5.62
C THR A 30 -7.14 6.05 4.94
N THR A 31 -6.45 5.20 5.70
CA THR A 31 -5.41 4.30 5.19
C THR A 31 -5.65 2.94 5.78
N GLN A 32 -5.75 1.93 4.92
CA GLN A 32 -5.86 0.54 5.28
C GLN A 32 -4.68 -0.20 4.67
N LEU A 33 -3.89 -0.81 5.54
CA LEU A 33 -2.78 -1.67 5.16
C LEU A 33 -3.16 -3.12 5.46
N SER A 34 -3.13 -3.97 4.44
CA SER A 34 -3.35 -5.41 4.57
C SER A 34 -2.08 -6.15 4.17
N VAL A 35 -1.59 -7.00 5.06
CA VAL A 35 -0.46 -7.89 4.79
C VAL A 35 -1.01 -9.30 4.68
N ASN A 36 -0.96 -9.85 3.47
CA ASN A 36 -1.34 -11.22 3.19
C ASN A 36 -0.08 -12.07 3.12
N GLY A 37 -0.09 -13.21 3.79
CA GLY A 37 0.98 -14.19 3.73
C GLY A 37 0.41 -15.55 3.44
N GLU A 38 0.89 -16.20 2.38
CA GLU A 38 0.54 -17.60 2.11
C GLU A 38 1.47 -18.51 2.91
N ALA A 39 0.98 -19.21 3.93
CA ALA A 39 1.82 -20.07 4.75
C ALA A 39 2.01 -21.45 4.09
N VAL A 40 3.27 -21.83 3.82
CA VAL A 40 3.61 -23.16 3.29
C VAL A 40 3.55 -24.19 4.39
N ASN A 41 2.73 -25.22 4.19
CA ASN A 41 2.59 -26.35 5.11
C ASN A 41 3.64 -27.42 4.77
N ILE A 42 4.37 -27.89 5.78
CA ILE A 42 5.38 -28.96 5.67
C ILE A 42 5.10 -30.13 6.62
N THR A 43 3.86 -30.31 7.08
CA THR A 43 3.47 -31.44 7.94
C THR A 43 3.95 -32.76 7.36
N SER A 44 4.72 -33.49 8.16
CA SER A 44 5.25 -34.82 7.86
C SER A 44 4.73 -35.84 8.87
N LYS A 45 5.05 -37.12 8.65
CA LYS A 45 4.66 -38.22 9.56
C LYS A 45 5.28 -38.07 10.96
N ASP A 46 6.39 -37.34 11.06
CA ASP A 46 7.11 -37.07 12.30
C ASP A 46 6.57 -35.84 13.05
N SER A 47 5.65 -35.08 12.44
CA SER A 47 5.06 -33.86 13.03
C SER A 47 4.12 -34.12 14.22
N GLY A 48 3.97 -35.37 14.66
CA GLY A 48 3.24 -35.71 15.89
C GLY A 48 1.77 -35.29 15.90
N GLY A 49 1.14 -35.12 14.73
CA GLY A 49 -0.24 -34.65 14.58
C GLY A 49 -0.40 -33.12 14.55
N TRP A 50 0.69 -32.35 14.60
CA TRP A 50 0.64 -30.89 14.51
C TRP A 50 0.87 -30.39 13.09
N ARG A 51 0.27 -29.22 12.79
CA ARG A 51 0.54 -28.52 11.54
C ARG A 51 1.88 -27.80 11.63
N GLU A 52 2.84 -28.20 10.82
CA GLU A 52 4.13 -27.52 10.70
C GLU A 52 4.12 -26.57 9.51
N LEU A 53 4.58 -25.34 9.73
CA LEU A 53 4.64 -24.31 8.71
C LEU A 53 6.10 -23.94 8.44
N LEU A 54 6.48 -23.88 7.18
CA LEU A 54 7.81 -23.42 6.78
C LEU A 54 7.83 -21.89 6.82
N SER A 55 8.49 -21.35 7.84
CA SER A 55 8.65 -19.90 7.99
C SER A 55 9.38 -19.31 6.79
N GLY A 56 8.82 -18.25 6.21
CA GLY A 56 9.45 -17.50 5.11
C GLY A 56 9.37 -18.13 3.72
N ALA A 57 8.85 -19.35 3.57
CA ALA A 57 8.63 -19.98 2.25
C ALA A 57 7.35 -19.50 1.55
N GLY A 58 6.56 -18.66 2.23
CA GLY A 58 5.33 -18.06 1.73
C GLY A 58 5.54 -16.79 0.92
N VAL A 59 4.79 -16.62 -0.16
CA VAL A 59 4.69 -15.31 -0.82
C VAL A 59 3.96 -14.37 0.14
N ARG A 60 4.58 -13.22 0.43
CA ARG A 60 3.97 -12.15 1.22
C ARG A 60 3.59 -11.03 0.27
N SER A 61 2.31 -10.68 0.23
CA SER A 61 1.83 -9.52 -0.51
C SER A 61 1.34 -8.46 0.48
N VAL A 62 1.65 -7.20 0.19
CA VAL A 62 1.14 -6.06 0.93
C VAL A 62 0.23 -5.29 0.00
N SER A 63 -1.01 -5.12 0.41
CA SER A 63 -2.00 -4.30 -0.27
C SER A 63 -2.29 -3.08 0.56
N VAL A 64 -2.19 -1.90 -0.05
CA VAL A 64 -2.49 -0.62 0.60
C VAL A 64 -3.66 0.01 -0.12
N SER A 65 -4.69 0.36 0.63
CA SER A 65 -5.85 1.11 0.15
C SER A 65 -5.95 2.39 0.96
N ALA A 66 -6.03 3.51 0.27
CA ALA A 66 -6.13 4.79 0.95
C ALA A 66 -7.03 5.75 0.19
N ALA A 67 -7.73 6.61 0.93
CA ALA A 67 -8.55 7.67 0.39
C ALA A 67 -8.16 9.00 1.03
N GLY A 68 -8.09 10.04 0.22
CA GLY A 68 -7.53 11.31 0.63
C GLY A 68 -7.84 12.45 -0.33
N LEU A 69 -7.29 13.61 0.03
CA LEU A 69 -7.33 14.79 -0.82
C LEU A 69 -5.99 14.90 -1.54
N PHE A 70 -6.05 14.95 -2.86
CA PHE A 70 -4.89 15.26 -3.69
C PHE A 70 -4.51 16.73 -3.52
N THR A 71 -3.21 17.00 -3.53
CA THR A 71 -2.68 18.37 -3.43
C THR A 71 -2.59 19.08 -4.78
N GLY A 72 -3.03 18.44 -5.88
CA GLY A 72 -3.01 19.04 -7.22
C GLY A 72 -1.60 19.28 -7.78
N SER A 73 -0.63 18.46 -7.39
CA SER A 73 0.79 18.66 -7.70
C SER A 73 1.29 17.79 -8.86
N ALA A 74 2.52 18.06 -9.34
CA ALA A 74 3.21 17.20 -10.31
C ALA A 74 3.30 15.73 -9.85
N ALA A 75 3.30 15.50 -8.53
CA ALA A 75 3.29 14.18 -7.94
C ALA A 75 1.97 13.42 -8.20
N GLU A 76 0.84 14.12 -8.26
CA GLU A 76 -0.46 13.53 -8.63
C GLU A 76 -0.46 13.06 -10.09
N VAL A 77 0.00 13.92 -11.02
CA VAL A 77 0.11 13.58 -12.45
C VAL A 77 0.98 12.33 -12.63
N ARG A 78 2.04 12.23 -11.83
CA ARG A 78 2.92 11.06 -11.84
C ARG A 78 2.23 9.79 -11.38
N ILE A 79 1.49 9.81 -10.26
CA ILE A 79 0.70 8.66 -9.83
C ILE A 79 -0.33 8.25 -10.89
N ARG A 80 -1.00 9.22 -11.51
CA ARG A 80 -1.94 8.97 -12.61
C ARG A 80 -1.27 8.28 -13.79
N ASN A 81 -0.10 8.76 -14.20
CA ASN A 81 0.68 8.15 -15.28
C ASN A 81 1.13 6.72 -14.91
N HIS A 82 1.54 6.48 -13.66
CA HIS A 82 1.92 5.14 -13.21
C HIS A 82 0.73 4.17 -13.23
N ALA A 83 -0.47 4.64 -12.82
CA ALA A 83 -1.69 3.85 -12.88
C ALA A 83 -2.07 3.49 -14.34
N LEU A 84 -1.97 4.44 -15.26
CA LEU A 84 -2.29 4.23 -16.68
C LEU A 84 -1.27 3.33 -17.41
N SER A 85 0.00 3.40 -17.02
CA SER A 85 1.09 2.62 -17.63
C SER A 85 1.35 1.27 -16.95
N GLY A 86 0.72 1.01 -15.79
CA GLY A 86 1.04 -0.16 -14.97
C GLY A 86 2.48 -0.16 -14.46
N THR A 87 3.04 1.02 -14.18
CA THR A 87 4.44 1.16 -13.74
C THR A 87 4.60 0.82 -12.26
N ILE A 88 5.62 0.02 -11.96
CA ILE A 88 6.05 -0.28 -10.59
C ILE A 88 7.17 0.70 -10.19
N ASP A 89 6.85 1.65 -9.32
CA ASP A 89 7.79 2.65 -8.82
C ASP A 89 7.83 2.68 -7.28
N GLN A 90 8.73 3.49 -6.71
CA GLN A 90 8.89 3.66 -5.27
C GLN A 90 7.81 4.58 -4.70
N TYR A 91 7.19 4.14 -3.61
CA TYR A 91 6.25 4.93 -2.82
C TYR A 91 6.66 4.93 -1.36
N GLU A 92 6.36 6.04 -0.69
CA GLU A 92 6.53 6.21 0.75
C GLU A 92 5.19 6.59 1.38
N LEU A 93 4.80 5.84 2.41
CA LEU A 93 3.75 6.23 3.33
C LEU A 93 4.41 6.77 4.59
N SER A 94 4.19 8.06 4.88
CA SER A 94 4.65 8.68 6.13
C SER A 94 3.52 8.70 7.16
N PHE A 95 3.83 8.23 8.36
CA PHE A 95 2.97 8.19 9.54
C PHE A 95 3.21 9.43 10.41
N GLU A 96 2.20 9.84 11.17
CA GLU A 96 2.29 11.01 12.06
C GLU A 96 3.33 10.80 13.17
N SER A 97 3.53 9.56 13.60
CA SER A 97 4.60 9.15 14.52
C SER A 97 6.02 9.31 13.97
N GLY A 98 6.16 9.67 12.68
CA GLY A 98 7.44 9.77 11.99
C GLY A 98 7.90 8.44 11.39
N GLU A 99 7.16 7.35 11.61
CA GLU A 99 7.39 6.09 10.91
C GLU A 99 7.18 6.29 9.40
N ARG A 100 7.97 5.57 8.60
CA ARG A 100 7.88 5.64 7.13
C ARG A 100 7.95 4.23 6.57
N MET A 101 6.94 3.86 5.81
CA MET A 101 6.96 2.62 5.05
C MET A 101 7.31 2.93 3.61
N ARG A 102 8.39 2.31 3.11
CA ARG A 102 8.87 2.46 1.74
C ARG A 102 8.80 1.13 1.02
N GLY A 103 8.40 1.15 -0.24
CA GLY A 103 8.35 -0.04 -1.05
C GLY A 103 8.10 0.28 -2.51
N ARG A 104 8.32 -0.72 -3.36
CA ARG A 104 7.91 -0.66 -4.77
C ARG A 104 6.48 -1.18 -4.87
N PHE A 105 5.57 -0.34 -5.34
CA PHE A 105 4.17 -0.69 -5.47
C PHE A 105 3.69 -0.49 -6.90
N LEU A 106 2.71 -1.29 -7.29
CA LEU A 106 1.93 -1.11 -8.51
C LEU A 106 0.61 -0.44 -8.14
N VAL A 107 0.24 0.63 -8.86
CA VAL A 107 -1.09 1.22 -8.70
C VAL A 107 -2.08 0.39 -9.53
N THR A 108 -2.82 -0.48 -8.85
CA THR A 108 -3.81 -1.38 -9.50
C THR A 108 -5.16 -0.71 -9.71
N ARG A 109 -5.49 0.31 -8.91
CA ARG A 109 -6.73 1.08 -9.00
C ARG A 109 -6.48 2.51 -8.52
N LEU A 110 -7.00 3.48 -9.28
CA LEU A 110 -6.99 4.89 -8.91
C LEU A 110 -8.36 5.48 -9.23
N ASP A 111 -9.14 5.76 -8.18
CA ASP A 111 -10.48 6.34 -8.31
C ASP A 111 -10.45 7.82 -7.92
N TYR A 112 -10.88 8.68 -8.84
CA TYR A 112 -11.13 10.10 -8.55
C TYR A 112 -12.57 10.29 -8.08
N ALA A 113 -12.83 9.96 -6.82
CA ALA A 113 -14.11 10.23 -6.20
C ALA A 113 -14.14 11.66 -5.64
N GLY A 114 -14.61 12.62 -6.44
CA GLY A 114 -15.18 13.85 -5.91
C GLY A 114 -16.42 13.49 -5.08
N ILE A 115 -16.62 14.13 -3.92
CA ILE A 115 -17.70 13.82 -2.97
C ILE A 115 -19.02 13.56 -3.71
N ILE A 116 -19.40 12.28 -3.77
CA ILE A 116 -20.72 11.65 -3.54
C ILE A 116 -20.43 10.14 -3.56
N MET A 117 -20.71 9.45 -2.46
CA MET A 117 -20.66 8.00 -2.42
C MET A 117 -21.72 7.41 -3.37
N ALA A 118 -21.30 6.57 -4.31
CA ALA A 118 -22.17 5.62 -4.98
C ALA A 118 -21.42 4.28 -5.08
N SER A 119 -21.76 3.36 -4.18
CA SER A 119 -21.38 1.95 -4.26
C SER A 119 -22.22 1.29 -5.35
N ALA A 120 -21.58 0.71 -6.36
CA ALA A 120 -22.22 -0.22 -7.29
C ALA A 120 -21.43 -1.53 -7.27
N ILE A 121 -21.93 -2.48 -6.47
CA ILE A 121 -21.60 -3.89 -6.60
C ILE A 121 -22.28 -4.38 -7.87
N MET A 122 -21.51 -4.88 -8.85
CA MET A 122 -22.07 -5.70 -9.91
C MET A 122 -21.12 -6.84 -10.27
N ARG A 123 -21.54 -8.02 -9.79
CA ARG A 123 -21.19 -9.42 -10.09
C ARG A 123 -19.85 -9.74 -10.76
#